data_AF-A0A3Q0QX13-F1
#
_entry.id   AF-A0A3Q0QX13-F1
#
_cell.length_a   1.000
_cell.length_b   1.000
_cell.length_c   1.000
_cell.angle_alpha   90.00
_cell.angle_beta   90.00
_cell.angle_gamma   90.00
#
_symmetry.space_group_name_H-M   'P 1'
#
loop_
_entity.id
_entity.type
_entity.pdbx_description
1 polymer ?
#
loop_
_entity_poly.entity_id
_entity_poly.type
_entity_poly.pdbx_seq_one_letter_code
_entity_poly.pdbx_strand_id
1 'polypeptide(L)' 'MANGVGKHKLLVIGPTEPWSVREKLCLATSVMKSGDQNWVSVSRAIKPFAEPGRPPDWFSQKHCASKYSELLEATEAPK' A
#
# COMPACT_ATOMS: atom_id res chain seq x y z
N MET A 1 0.98 16.95 36.91
CA MET A 1 1.67 15.90 36.13
C MET A 1 1.66 16.36 34.68
N ALA A 2 2.84 16.54 34.09
CA ALA A 2 3.02 17.32 32.88
C ALA A 2 3.19 16.45 31.62
N ASN A 3 2.84 17.05 30.47
CA ASN A 3 3.24 16.73 29.09
C ASN A 3 2.63 15.45 28.48
N GLY A 4 2.22 15.40 27.21
CA GLY A 4 2.31 16.35 26.11
C GLY A 4 1.79 15.67 24.85
N VAL A 5 1.12 16.44 24.00
CA VAL A 5 0.55 16.01 22.71
C VAL A 5 1.66 15.48 21.80
N GLY A 6 1.71 14.16 21.64
CA GLY A 6 2.63 13.45 20.75
C GLY A 6 2.21 13.58 19.29
N LYS A 7 2.76 14.60 18.64
CA LYS A 7 2.77 14.82 17.19
C LYS A 7 3.29 13.56 16.47
N HIS A 8 2.41 12.70 15.97
CA HIS A 8 2.82 11.68 15.01
C HIS A 8 3.06 12.35 13.67
N LYS A 9 4.31 12.80 13.52
CA LYS A 9 4.99 13.27 12.32
C LYS A 9 4.38 12.63 11.07
N LEU A 10 3.75 13.45 10.23
CA LEU A 10 3.58 13.16 8.81
C LEU A 10 4.99 12.99 8.25
N LEU A 11 5.49 11.75 8.24
CA LEU A 11 6.63 11.41 7.42
C LEU A 11 6.05 11.31 6.01
N VAL A 12 6.10 12.44 5.31
CA VAL A 12 6.09 12.45 3.86
C VAL A 12 7.20 11.48 3.43
N ILE A 13 6.80 10.30 2.98
CA ILE A 13 7.77 9.29 2.57
C ILE A 13 8.21 9.73 1.16
N GLY A 14 9.28 10.54 1.12
CA GLY A 14 10.05 10.80 -0.09
C GLY A 14 10.45 9.49 -0.76
N PRO A 15 10.78 9.52 -2.06
CA PRO A 15 10.48 8.48 -3.05
C PRO A 15 10.74 7.10 -2.47
N THR A 16 9.67 6.52 -1.92
CA THR A 16 9.65 5.11 -1.56
C THR A 16 10.00 4.37 -2.82
N GLU A 17 10.93 3.43 -2.73
CA GLU A 17 11.25 2.56 -3.85
C GLU A 17 9.96 2.21 -4.58
N PRO A 18 9.87 2.47 -5.90
CA PRO A 18 8.60 2.37 -6.57
C PRO A 18 8.08 0.94 -6.43
N TRP A 19 6.79 0.80 -6.17
CA TRP A 19 6.13 -0.48 -6.33
C TRP A 19 6.41 -0.98 -7.74
N SER A 20 6.97 -2.17 -7.84
CA SER A 20 7.23 -2.82 -9.12
C SER A 20 5.90 -3.07 -9.83
N VAL A 21 5.98 -3.25 -11.15
CA VAL A 21 4.79 -3.58 -11.96
C VAL A 21 4.14 -4.87 -11.45
N ARG A 22 4.96 -5.87 -11.06
CA ARG A 22 4.49 -7.11 -10.46
C ARG A 22 3.67 -6.85 -9.20
N GLU A 23 4.22 -6.07 -8.26
CA GLU A 23 3.53 -5.78 -6.99
C GLU A 23 2.21 -5.02 -7.22
N LYS A 24 2.19 -4.06 -8.15
CA LYS A 24 0.97 -3.32 -8.53
C LYS A 24 -0.10 -4.25 -9.12
N LEU A 25 0.29 -5.15 -10.02
CA LEU A 25 -0.62 -6.13 -10.63
C LEU A 25 -1.14 -7.15 -9.61
N CYS A 26 -0.27 -7.63 -8.71
CA CYS A 26 -0.66 -8.52 -7.62
C CYS A 26 -1.63 -7.84 -6.64
N LEU A 27 -1.41 -6.57 -6.32
CA LEU A 27 -2.32 -5.76 -5.51
C LEU A 27 -3.69 -5.64 -6.17
N ALA A 28 -3.74 -5.16 -7.42
CA ALA A 28 -5.00 -4.99 -8.16
C ALA A 28 -5.77 -6.31 -8.28
N THR A 29 -5.07 -7.41 -8.60
CA THR A 29 -5.68 -8.75 -8.68
C THR A 29 -6.22 -9.21 -7.32
N SER A 30 -5.49 -8.95 -6.23
CA SER A 30 -5.93 -9.31 -4.88
C SER A 30 -7.17 -8.52 -4.46
N VAL A 31 -7.23 -7.22 -4.79
CA VAL A 31 -8.40 -6.38 -4.57
C VAL A 31 -9.59 -6.85 -5.42
N MET A 32 -9.38 -7.19 -6.69
CA MET A 32 -10.43 -7.74 -7.55
C MET A 32 -11.06 -9.03 -6.97
N LYS A 33 -10.26 -9.87 -6.29
CA LYS A 33 -10.73 -11.13 -5.71
C LYS A 33 -11.41 -10.99 -4.34
N SER A 34 -10.98 -10.04 -3.51
CA SER A 34 -11.40 -9.94 -2.10
C SER A 34 -12.15 -8.64 -1.77
N GLY A 35 -12.19 -7.67 -2.68
CA GLY A 35 -12.73 -6.33 -2.47
C GLY A 35 -11.76 -5.38 -1.75
N ASP A 36 -11.95 -4.08 -1.98
CA ASP A 36 -11.21 -2.97 -1.36
C ASP A 36 -11.67 -2.66 0.09
N GLN A 37 -12.62 -3.41 0.64
CA GLN A 37 -13.01 -3.31 2.05
C GLN A 37 -12.26 -4.31 2.95
N ASN A 38 -11.55 -5.29 2.36
CA ASN A 38 -10.83 -6.34 3.10
C ASN A 38 -9.31 -6.26 2.88
N TRP A 39 -8.70 -5.16 3.29
CA TRP A 39 -7.26 -4.92 3.16
C TRP A 39 -6.39 -5.94 3.90
N VAL A 40 -6.95 -6.64 4.91
CA VAL A 40 -6.27 -7.74 5.61
C VAL A 40 -6.06 -8.94 4.67
N SER A 41 -7.13 -9.35 3.97
CA SER A 41 -7.06 -10.43 2.98
C SER A 41 -6.13 -10.05 1.83
N VAL A 42 -6.28 -8.83 1.31
CA VAL A 42 -5.41 -8.29 0.26
C VAL A 42 -3.94 -8.38 0.70
N SER A 43 -3.56 -7.76 1.82
CA SER A 43 -2.19 -7.80 2.36
C SER A 43 -1.61 -9.22 2.41
N ARG A 44 -2.36 -10.18 2.95
CA ARG A 44 -1.92 -11.58 3.05
C ARG A 44 -1.73 -12.23 1.68
N ALA A 45 -2.59 -11.93 0.73
CA ALA A 45 -2.52 -12.47 -0.63
C ALA A 45 -1.32 -11.95 -1.42
N ILE A 46 -0.93 -10.69 -1.23
CA ILE A 46 0.18 -10.08 -1.97
C ILE A 46 1.56 -10.35 -1.32
N LYS A 47 1.62 -10.59 -0.01
CA LYS A 47 2.88 -10.88 0.72
C LYS A 47 3.83 -11.89 0.06
N PRO A 48 3.36 -13.03 -0.49
CA PRO A 48 4.23 -13.99 -1.18
C PRO A 48 4.91 -13.45 -2.46
N PHE A 49 4.41 -12.33 -3.00
CA PHE A 49 4.93 -11.70 -4.21
C PHE A 49 5.84 -10.50 -3.91
N ALA A 50 6.26 -10.31 -2.66
CA ALA A 50 7.22 -9.29 -2.27
C ALA A 50 8.55 -9.49 -3.02
N GLU A 51 9.12 -8.39 -3.52
CA GLU A 51 10.50 -8.40 -3.98
C GLU A 51 11.45 -8.67 -2.79
N PRO A 52 12.62 -9.29 -3.03
CA PRO A 52 13.63 -9.45 -1.98
C PRO A 52 14.07 -8.10 -1.41
N GLY A 53 14.24 -8.01 -0.09
CA GLY A 53 14.67 -6.77 0.58
C GLY A 53 13.55 -5.81 0.96
N ARG A 54 12.28 -6.13 0.66
CA ARG A 54 11.14 -5.32 1.12
C ARG A 54 10.99 -5.36 2.65
N PRO A 55 10.64 -4.23 3.29
CA PRO A 55 10.41 -4.20 4.74
C PRO A 55 9.19 -5.03 5.15
N PRO A 56 9.11 -5.48 6.42
CA PRO A 56 8.04 -6.37 6.89
C PRO A 56 6.64 -5.72 6.84
N ASP A 57 6.55 -4.39 6.91
CA ASP A 57 5.32 -3.61 6.81
C ASP A 57 5.03 -3.09 5.37
N TRP A 58 5.82 -3.50 4.38
CA TRP A 58 5.69 -3.05 2.99
C TRP A 58 4.25 -3.18 2.46
N PHE A 59 3.64 -4.35 2.69
CA PHE A 59 2.25 -4.63 2.34
C PHE A 59 1.31 -4.50 3.54
N SER A 60 1.51 -3.48 4.38
CA SER A 60 0.51 -3.14 5.40
C SER A 60 -0.82 -2.82 4.73
N GLN A 61 -1.92 -3.00 5.48
CA GLN A 61 -3.27 -2.68 5.01
C GLN A 61 -3.35 -1.24 4.47
N LYS A 62 -2.71 -0.30 5.20
CA LYS A 62 -2.63 1.11 4.83
C LYS A 62 -1.85 1.32 3.51
N HIS A 63 -0.72 0.64 3.33
CA HIS A 63 0.07 0.78 2.10
C HIS A 63 -0.65 0.18 0.89
N CYS A 64 -1.30 -0.97 1.06
CA CYS A 64 -2.12 -1.58 0.01
C CYS A 64 -3.29 -0.66 -0.39
N ALA A 65 -4.01 -0.10 0.60
CA ALA A 65 -5.13 0.81 0.34
C ALA A 65 -4.66 2.07 -0.40
N SER A 66 -3.64 2.74 0.14
CA SER A 66 -3.07 3.96 -0.47
C SER A 66 -2.61 3.71 -1.89
N LYS A 67 -1.86 2.62 -2.13
CA LYS A 67 -1.33 2.33 -3.46
C LYS A 67 -2.44 1.99 -4.46
N TYR A 68 -3.48 1.29 -4.03
CA TYR A 68 -4.60 0.96 -4.90
C TYR A 68 -5.37 2.21 -5.31
N SER A 69 -5.61 3.15 -4.38
CA SER A 69 -6.20 4.46 -4.71
C SER A 69 -5.37 5.22 -5.75
N GLU A 70 -4.05 5.31 -5.55
CA GLU A 70 -3.15 5.95 -6.54
C GLU A 70 -3.23 5.29 -7.93
N LEU A 71 -3.38 3.96 -7.98
CA LEU A 71 -3.52 3.22 -9.24
C LEU A 71 -4.83 3.57 -9.95
N LEU A 72 -5.93 3.69 -9.21
CA LEU A 72 -7.23 4.09 -9.77
C LEU A 72 -7.14 5.50 -10.36
N GLU A 73 -6.62 6.46 -9.59
CA GLU A 73 -6.44 7.85 -10.04
C GLU A 73 -5.62 7.94 -11.33
N ALA A 74 -4.53 7.14 -11.42
CA ALA A 74 -3.68 7.09 -12.60
C ALA A 74 -4.37 6.45 -13.83
N THR A 75 -5.37 5.59 -13.63
CA THR A 75 -6.16 4.98 -14.73
C THR A 75 -7.35 5.83 -15.16
N GLU A 76 -7.88 6.68 -14.27
CA GLU A 76 -9.03 7.54 -14.54
C GLU A 76 -8.64 8.87 -15.19
N ALA A 77 -7.39 9.32 -15.01
CA ALA A 77 -6.88 10.52 -15.67
C ALA A 77 -6.69 10.28 -17.19
N PRO A 78 -7.41 11.01 -18.07
CA PRO A 78 -7.16 10.95 -19.52
C PRO A 78 -5.78 11.52 -19.81
N LYS A 79 -5.04 10.87 -20.71
CA LYS A 79 -3.71 11.29 -21.16
C LYS A 79 -3.79 11.89 -22.55
#